data_AF-A0A8T4Y6K0-F1
#
_entry.id   AF-A0A8T4Y6K0-F1
#
_cell.length_a   1.000
_cell.length_b   1.000
_cell.length_c   1.000
_cell.angle_alpha   90.00
_cell.angle_beta   90.00
_cell.angle_gamma   90.00
#
_symmetry.space_group_name_H-M   'P 1'
#
loop_
_entity.id
_entity.type
_entity.pdbx_description
1 polymer ?
#
loop_
_entity_poly.entity_id
_entity_poly.type
_entity_poly.pdbx_seq_one_letter_code
_entity_poly.pdbx_strand_id
1 'polypeptide(L)' 'MEYHLTKDIKWVQQLLGHKNLENTDMYTQLINFESDEWHVAHARNLAEESKLIEAGFEYVRYSEKDGMAIYRKRKRRVV' A
#
# COMPACT_ATOMS: atom_id res chain seq x y z
N MET A 1 -0.86 -8.16 6.09
CA MET A 1 -0.26 -8.93 7.21
C MET A 1 -1.33 -9.24 8.23
N GLU A 2 -1.44 -10.48 8.72
CA GLU A 2 -2.57 -10.98 9.53
C GLU A 2 -2.93 -10.12 10.76
N TYR A 3 -1.95 -9.47 11.42
CA TYR A 3 -2.23 -8.52 12.50
C TYR A 3 -3.15 -7.36 12.08
N HIS A 4 -3.02 -6.89 10.83
CA HIS A 4 -3.87 -5.83 10.28
C HIS A 4 -5.31 -6.30 10.01
N LEU A 5 -5.51 -7.62 9.83
CA LEU A 5 -6.82 -8.24 9.62
C LEU A 5 -7.49 -8.61 10.95
N THR A 6 -6.72 -9.15 11.90
CA THR A 6 -7.26 -9.67 13.16
C THR A 6 -7.22 -8.66 14.30
N LYS A 7 -6.28 -7.70 14.27
CA LYS A 7 -5.92 -6.82 15.40
C LYS A 7 -5.64 -7.58 16.70
N ASP A 8 -5.33 -8.88 16.61
CA ASP A 8 -5.14 -9.75 17.75
C ASP A 8 -3.66 -10.03 17.94
N ILE A 9 -3.09 -9.41 18.98
CA ILE A 9 -1.68 -9.52 19.33
C ILE A 9 -1.32 -10.92 19.87
N LYS A 10 -2.29 -11.65 20.44
CA LYS A 10 -2.06 -13.02 20.94
C LYS A 10 -1.97 -14.02 19.79
N TRP A 11 -2.73 -13.82 18.72
CA TRP A 11 -2.62 -14.62 17.50
C TRP A 11 -1.23 -14.49 16.87
N VAL A 12 -0.74 -13.27 16.73
CA VAL A 12 0.60 -12.99 16.20
C VAL A 12 1.69 -13.55 17.09
N GLN A 13 1.52 -13.46 18.41
CA GLN A 13 2.44 -14.06 19.37
C GLN A 13 2.55 -15.60 19.19
N GLN A 14 1.42 -16.28 18.99
CA GLN A 14 1.39 -17.73 18.76
C GLN A 14 2.02 -18.10 17.41
N LEU A 15 1.71 -17.35 16.35
CA LEU A 15 2.26 -17.55 15.01
C LEU A 15 3.80 -17.45 14.98
N LEU A 16 4.36 -16.51 15.77
CA LEU A 16 5.80 -16.28 15.85
C LEU A 16 6.51 -17.14 16.92
N GLY A 17 5.77 -17.90 17.73
CA GLY A 17 6.33 -18.75 18.78
C GLY A 17 6.96 -17.99 19.95
N HIS A 18 6.59 -16.73 20.17
CA HIS A 18 7.16 -15.90 21.24
C HIS A 18 6.54 -16.22 22.60
N LYS A 19 7.39 -16.52 23.61
CA LYS A 19 6.94 -16.78 24.99
C LYS A 19 6.48 -15.54 25.76
N ASN A 20 7.00 -14.35 25.44
CA ASN A 20 6.70 -13.09 26.12
C ASN A 20 6.09 -12.05 25.17
N LEU A 21 5.04 -11.35 25.65
CA LEU A 21 4.32 -10.32 24.89
C LEU A 21 5.17 -9.08 24.60
N GLU A 22 6.08 -8.72 25.50
CA GLU A 22 6.97 -7.54 25.35
C GLU A 22 7.88 -7.64 24.11
N ASN A 23 8.30 -8.85 23.74
CA ASN A 23 9.06 -9.06 22.51
C ASN A 23 8.18 -8.80 21.28
N THR A 24 6.92 -9.20 21.30
CA THR A 24 5.98 -8.97 20.20
C THR A 24 5.61 -7.49 20.07
N ASP A 25 5.55 -6.74 21.17
CA ASP A 25 5.31 -5.29 21.17
C ASP A 25 6.42 -4.52 20.43
N MET A 26 7.70 -4.86 20.65
CA MET A 26 8.83 -4.33 19.86
C MET A 26 8.72 -4.65 18.36
N TYR A 27 8.20 -5.84 17.99
CA TYR A 27 8.00 -6.19 16.58
C TYR A 27 6.92 -5.32 15.92
N THR A 28 5.90 -4.85 16.65
CA THR A 28 4.94 -3.87 16.10
C THR A 28 5.59 -2.53 15.76
N GLN A 29 6.69 -2.18 16.43
CA GLN A 29 7.42 -0.92 16.22
C GLN A 29 8.52 -1.04 15.16
N LEU A 30 9.08 -2.24 14.97
CA LEU A 30 10.12 -2.55 13.96
C LEU A 30 9.56 -2.87 12.58
N ILE A 31 8.26 -3.17 12.47
CA ILE A 31 7.58 -3.18 11.18
C ILE A 31 7.45 -1.72 10.79
N ASN A 32 8.44 -1.22 10.04
CA ASN A 32 8.30 0.04 9.33
C ASN A 32 7.13 -0.14 8.37
N PHE A 33 5.94 0.28 8.80
CA PHE A 33 4.74 0.28 8.01
C PHE A 33 4.92 1.34 6.92
N GLU A 34 5.69 1.01 5.88
CA GLU A 34 5.45 1.56 4.56
C GLU A 34 4.01 1.13 4.23
N SER A 35 3.06 1.95 4.68
CA SER A 35 1.71 1.89 4.16
C SER A 35 1.90 2.15 2.68
N ASP A 36 1.83 1.08 1.88
CA ASP A 36 1.72 1.06 0.42
C ASP A 36 0.41 1.75 0.02
N GLU A 37 0.22 2.98 0.49
CA GLU A 37 -0.87 3.82 0.07
C GLU A 37 -0.45 4.47 -1.23
N TRP A 38 -1.21 4.17 -2.27
CA TRP A 38 -1.02 4.71 -3.60
C TRP A 38 -2.17 5.67 -3.89
N HIS A 39 -1.87 6.80 -4.53
CA HIS A 39 -2.88 7.53 -5.29
C HIS A 39 -3.10 6.79 -6.59
N VAL A 40 -4.36 6.53 -6.95
CA VAL A 40 -4.73 5.88 -8.22
C VAL A 40 -5.50 6.88 -9.08
N ALA A 41 -5.16 6.95 -10.36
CA ALA A 41 -5.81 7.80 -11.34
C ALA A 41 -6.05 7.05 -12.65
N HIS A 42 -6.97 7.55 -13.48
CA HIS A 42 -7.37 6.93 -14.74
C HIS A 42 -7.28 7.93 -15.88
N ALA A 43 -6.91 7.47 -17.07
CA ALA A 43 -6.91 8.26 -18.30
C ALA A 43 -7.60 7.53 -19.45
N ARG A 44 -8.37 8.26 -20.25
CA ARG A 44 -9.07 7.77 -21.46
C ARG A 44 -8.46 8.29 -22.76
N ASN A 45 -7.61 9.30 -22.68
CA ASN A 45 -6.97 9.93 -23.83
C ASN A 45 -5.55 10.39 -23.50
N LEU A 46 -4.79 10.71 -24.56
CA LEU A 46 -3.39 11.12 -24.45
C LEU A 46 -3.21 12.41 -23.63
N ALA A 47 -4.16 13.35 -23.70
CA ALA A 47 -4.05 14.60 -22.95
C ALA A 47 -4.17 14.40 -21.43
N GLU A 48 -5.01 13.45 -20.99
CA GLU A 48 -5.10 13.03 -19.59
C GLU A 48 -3.87 12.23 -19.17
N GLU A 49 -3.38 11.33 -20.03
CA GLU A 49 -2.16 10.56 -19.77
C GLU A 49 -0.96 11.48 -19.57
N SER A 50 -0.73 12.46 -20.46
CA SER A 50 0.38 13.41 -20.33
C SER A 50 0.35 14.13 -18.97
N LYS A 51 -0.83 14.62 -18.53
CA LYS A 51 -0.98 15.28 -17.23
C LYS A 51 -0.62 14.36 -16.05
N LEU A 52 -0.99 13.09 -16.13
CA LEU A 52 -0.67 12.12 -15.08
C LEU A 52 0.82 11.82 -15.03
N ILE A 53 1.46 11.66 -16.19
CA ILE A 53 2.92 11.44 -16.29
C ILE A 53 3.68 12.66 -15.77
N GLU A 54 3.29 13.89 -16.16
CA GLU A 54 3.89 15.13 -15.65
C GLU A 54 3.71 15.29 -14.14
N ALA A 55 2.58 14.82 -13.60
CA ALA A 55 2.33 14.78 -12.16
C ALA A 55 3.10 13.66 -11.45
N GLY A 56 3.88 12.84 -12.16
CA GLY A 56 4.71 11.77 -11.60
C GLY A 56 3.93 10.51 -11.22
N PHE A 57 2.80 10.26 -11.88
CA PHE A 57 2.14 8.96 -11.83
C PHE A 57 2.81 7.97 -12.80
N GLU A 58 2.84 6.71 -12.42
CA GLU A 58 3.38 5.60 -13.19
C GLU A 58 2.24 4.79 -13.80
N TYR A 59 2.38 4.38 -15.06
CA TYR A 59 1.44 3.49 -15.73
C TYR A 59 1.41 2.11 -15.07
N VAL A 60 0.21 1.57 -14.87
CA VAL A 60 0.00 0.23 -14.28
C VAL A 60 -0.49 -0.75 -15.34
N ARG A 61 -1.66 -0.48 -15.92
CA ARG A 61 -2.30 -1.34 -16.93
C ARG A 61 -3.46 -0.62 -17.63
N TYR A 62 -3.87 -1.12 -18.77
CA TYR A 62 -5.13 -0.77 -19.41
C TYR A 62 -6.26 -1.70 -18.94
N SER A 63 -7.44 -1.14 -18.65
CA SER A 63 -8.67 -1.90 -18.43
C SER A 63 -9.49 -1.92 -19.70
N GLU A 64 -9.50 -3.07 -20.39
CA GLU A 64 -10.33 -3.26 -21.60
C GLU A 64 -11.82 -3.15 -21.29
N LYS A 65 -12.24 -3.58 -20.09
CA LYS A 65 -13.63 -3.52 -19.64
C LYS A 65 -14.15 -2.08 -19.52
N ASP A 66 -13.29 -1.17 -19.08
CA ASP A 66 -13.67 0.22 -18.78
C ASP A 66 -13.13 1.23 -19.80
N GLY A 67 -12.35 0.77 -20.78
CA GLY A 67 -11.76 1.60 -21.83
C GLY A 67 -10.81 2.69 -21.30
N MET A 68 -10.05 2.39 -20.25
CA MET A 68 -9.18 3.38 -19.60
C MET A 68 -7.87 2.78 -19.08
N ALA A 69 -6.80 3.57 -19.13
CA ALA A 69 -5.53 3.27 -18.51
C ALA A 69 -5.53 3.66 -17.02
N ILE A 70 -4.91 2.83 -16.19
CA ILE A 70 -4.80 3.01 -14.74
C ILE A 70 -3.36 3.39 -14.41
N TYR A 71 -3.20 4.41 -13.58
CA TYR A 71 -1.91 4.91 -13.12
C TYR A 71 -1.87 4.97 -11.59
N ARG A 72 -0.66 4.93 -11.02
CA ARG A 72 -0.46 5.05 -9.58
C ARG A 72 0.69 5.99 -9.22
N LYS A 73 0.64 6.60 -8.05
CA LYS A 73 1.74 7.39 -7.47
C LYS A 73 1.86 7.10 -5.98
N ARG A 74 3.08 6.86 -5.48
CA ARG A 74 3.30 6.62 -4.04
C ARG A 74 2.83 7.82 -3.23
N LYS A 75 2.04 7.60 -2.17
CA LYS A 75 1.80 8.63 -1.16
C LYS A 75 3.09 8.85 -0.39
N ARG A 76 3.69 10.03 -0.52
CA ARG A 76 4.77 10.45 0.38
C ARG A 76 4.13 10.95 1.66
N ARG A 77 4.38 10.28 2.79
CA ARG A 77 4.09 10.86 4.10
C ARG A 77 5.16 11.93 4.34
N VAL A 78 4.75 13.19 4.37
CA VAL A 78 5.61 14.26 4.89
C VAL A 78 5.72 13.99 6.40
N VAL A 79 6.91 13.60 6.84
CA VAL A 79 7.26 13.43 8.25
C VAL A 79 7.42 14.79 8.92
#